data_AF-A0A1H4I1H8-F1
#
_entry.id   AF-A0A1H4I1H8-F1
#
_cell.length_a   1.000
_cell.length_b   1.000
_cell.length_c   1.000
_cell.angle_alpha   90.00
_cell.angle_beta   90.00
_cell.angle_gamma   90.00
#
_symmetry.space_group_name_H-M   'P 1'
#
loop_
_entity.id
_entity.type
_entity.pdbx_description
1 polymer ?
#
loop_
_entity_poly.entity_id
_entity_poly.type
_entity_poly.pdbx_seq_one_letter_code
_entity_poly.pdbx_strand_id
1 'polypeptide(L)'
;MRKRRLSVFLNHKLQQSKLSTLMVTCFIAFNLLLVSVIVWLAYQSFSAVTFTEISKARLALLNESTRRGFDFITGVTGTAYSLASNRELSSLLETKGTGRLTQIHQRREVSKILDHTVVVSEGITSVELYTDAFNGVTVTMADRIYSVDTIAGDSWFAALEHADAAWVPLRENESGQSLIGYAQRIFDSRVVR
;
A
#
# COMPACT_ATOMS: atom_id res chain seq x y z
N MET A 1 -13.03 -47.77 46.22
CA MET A 1 -12.79 -47.71 47.69
C MET A 1 -11.90 -46.54 48.18
N ARG A 2 -11.16 -45.81 47.32
CA ARG A 2 -10.19 -44.76 47.74
C ARG A 2 -10.81 -43.44 48.22
N LYS A 3 -11.95 -43.02 47.65
CA LYS A 3 -12.69 -41.80 48.05
C LYS A 3 -13.27 -41.88 49.48
N ARG A 4 -13.71 -43.07 49.90
CA ARG A 4 -14.32 -43.30 51.22
C ARG A 4 -13.29 -43.31 52.37
N ARG A 5 -12.03 -43.67 52.09
CA ARG A 5 -10.93 -43.58 53.08
C ARG A 5 -10.41 -42.15 53.23
N LEU A 6 -10.40 -41.36 52.15
CA LEU A 6 -10.00 -39.95 52.19
C LEU A 6 -11.00 -39.11 52.98
N SER A 7 -12.31 -39.33 52.80
CA SER A 7 -13.34 -38.63 53.57
C SER A 7 -13.29 -38.98 55.07
N VAL A 8 -12.99 -40.23 55.41
CA VAL A 8 -12.85 -40.66 56.81
C VAL A 8 -11.58 -40.11 57.46
N PHE A 9 -10.47 -40.03 56.72
CA PHE A 9 -9.23 -39.43 57.21
C PHE A 9 -9.33 -37.91 57.40
N LEU A 10 -10.03 -37.22 56.49
CA LEU A 10 -10.39 -35.81 56.64
C LEU A 10 -11.30 -35.58 57.84
N ASN A 11 -12.36 -36.38 58.01
CA ASN A 11 -13.26 -36.26 59.16
C ASN A 11 -12.56 -36.54 60.50
N HIS A 12 -11.63 -37.51 60.54
CA HIS A 12 -10.92 -37.82 61.78
C HIS A 12 -9.92 -36.73 62.18
N LYS A 13 -9.22 -36.11 61.20
CA LYS A 13 -8.38 -34.93 61.46
C LYS A 13 -9.19 -33.69 61.83
N LEU A 14 -10.40 -33.53 61.27
CA LEU A 14 -11.33 -32.44 61.63
C LEU A 14 -11.87 -32.58 63.06
N GLN A 15 -12.04 -33.81 63.57
CA GLN A 15 -12.53 -34.04 64.94
C GLN A 15 -11.48 -33.79 66.04
N GLN A 16 -10.18 -33.85 65.75
CA GLN A 16 -9.13 -33.65 66.77
C GLN A 16 -8.56 -32.22 66.83
N SER A 17 -8.78 -31.40 65.80
CA SER A 17 -8.32 -30.01 65.81
C SER A 17 -9.36 -29.13 66.50
N LYS A 18 -8.99 -28.48 67.61
CA LYS A 18 -9.82 -27.52 68.34
C LYS A 18 -10.60 -26.65 67.35
N LEU A 19 -11.92 -26.50 67.54
CA LEU A 19 -12.84 -25.72 66.70
C LEU A 19 -12.26 -24.41 66.14
N SER A 20 -11.38 -23.74 66.89
CA SER A 20 -10.61 -22.57 66.48
C SER A 20 -9.73 -22.79 65.22
N THR A 21 -9.01 -23.91 65.10
CA THR A 21 -8.13 -24.18 63.95
C THR A 21 -8.93 -24.40 62.67
N LEU A 22 -10.10 -25.05 62.76
CA LEU A 22 -11.01 -25.25 61.63
C LEU A 22 -11.60 -23.92 61.14
N MET A 23 -11.99 -23.05 62.08
CA MET A 23 -12.47 -21.69 61.77
C MET A 23 -11.39 -20.84 61.06
N VAL A 24 -10.15 -20.85 61.56
CA VAL A 24 -9.03 -20.12 60.96
C VAL A 24 -8.70 -20.62 59.56
N THR A 25 -8.73 -21.94 59.35
CA THR A 25 -8.44 -22.53 58.04
C THR A 25 -9.52 -22.17 57.01
N CYS A 26 -10.79 -22.13 57.42
CA CYS A 26 -11.91 -21.70 56.57
C CYS A 26 -11.80 -20.21 56.21
N PHE A 27 -11.44 -19.36 57.18
CA PHE A 27 -11.24 -17.93 56.96
C PHE A 27 -10.10 -17.66 55.95
N ILE A 28 -8.98 -18.37 56.08
CA ILE A 28 -7.85 -18.24 55.15
C ILE A 28 -8.24 -18.74 53.74
N ALA A 29 -8.91 -19.88 53.65
CA ALA A 29 -9.36 -20.43 52.38
C ALA A 29 -10.34 -19.50 51.66
N PHE A 30 -11.28 -18.89 52.40
CA PHE A 30 -12.23 -17.93 51.85
C PHE A 30 -11.52 -16.67 51.34
N ASN A 31 -10.58 -16.12 52.10
CA ASN A 31 -9.79 -14.95 51.66
C ASN A 31 -8.95 -15.27 50.42
N LEU A 32 -8.31 -16.44 50.35
CA LEU A 32 -7.57 -16.86 49.17
C LEU A 32 -8.46 -17.01 47.93
N LEU A 33 -9.66 -17.57 48.11
CA LEU A 33 -10.64 -17.69 47.03
C LEU A 33 -11.08 -16.30 46.55
N LEU A 34 -11.37 -15.39 47.48
CA LEU A 34 -11.79 -14.03 47.17
C LEU A 34 -10.69 -13.27 46.41
N VAL A 35 -9.43 -13.35 46.87
CA VAL A 35 -8.26 -12.79 46.17
C VAL A 35 -8.11 -13.43 44.78
N SER A 36 -8.26 -14.75 44.66
CA SER A 36 -8.17 -15.43 43.36
C SER A 36 -9.26 -14.98 42.40
N VAL A 37 -10.48 -14.73 42.87
CA VAL A 37 -11.58 -14.22 42.05
C VAL A 37 -11.31 -12.78 41.63
N ILE A 38 -10.80 -11.93 42.53
CA ILE A 38 -10.42 -10.56 42.18
C ILE A 38 -9.30 -10.55 41.14
N VAL A 39 -8.26 -11.37 41.31
CA VAL A 39 -7.15 -11.49 40.35
C VAL A 39 -7.65 -12.04 39.02
N TRP A 40 -8.57 -13.00 39.02
CA TRP A 40 -9.18 -13.53 37.81
C TRP A 40 -10.02 -12.47 37.08
N LEU A 41 -10.87 -11.73 37.79
CA LEU A 41 -11.67 -10.65 37.22
C LEU A 41 -10.81 -9.51 36.70
N ALA A 42 -9.75 -9.15 37.44
CA ALA A 42 -8.77 -8.18 37.00
C ALA A 42 -8.07 -8.65 35.72
N TYR A 43 -7.61 -9.91 35.68
CA TYR A 43 -6.98 -10.49 34.49
C TYR A 43 -7.94 -10.51 33.29
N GLN A 44 -9.20 -10.85 33.48
CA GLN A 44 -10.21 -10.85 32.42
C GLN A 44 -10.50 -9.45 31.91
N SER A 45 -10.62 -8.47 32.82
CA SER A 45 -10.86 -7.07 32.47
C SER A 45 -9.66 -6.43 31.75
N PHE A 46 -8.45 -6.61 32.27
CA PHE A 46 -7.23 -6.12 31.63
C PHE A 46 -7.00 -6.79 30.28
N SER A 47 -7.14 -8.12 30.19
CA SER A 47 -6.96 -8.86 28.94
C SER A 47 -7.97 -8.42 27.86
N ALA A 48 -9.24 -8.27 28.20
CA ALA A 48 -10.27 -7.80 27.26
C ALA A 48 -9.99 -6.37 26.74
N VAL A 49 -9.52 -5.46 27.60
CA VAL A 49 -9.15 -4.09 27.21
C VAL A 49 -7.91 -4.09 26.32
N THR A 50 -6.85 -4.83 26.68
CA THR A 50 -5.62 -4.90 25.88
C THR A 50 -5.85 -5.56 24.51
N PHE A 51 -6.66 -6.61 24.41
CA PHE A 51 -7.00 -7.24 23.13
C PHE A 51 -7.84 -6.32 22.23
N THR A 52 -8.75 -5.54 22.80
CA THR A 52 -9.56 -4.59 22.03
C THR A 52 -8.76 -3.38 21.55
N GLU A 53 -7.83 -2.87 22.36
CA GLU A 53 -6.95 -1.76 21.97
C GLU A 53 -5.93 -2.18 20.90
N ILE A 54 -5.28 -3.34 21.05
CA ILE A 54 -4.33 -3.86 20.04
C ILE A 54 -5.04 -4.15 18.71
N SER A 55 -6.27 -4.68 18.76
CA SER A 55 -7.08 -4.93 17.57
C SER A 55 -7.46 -3.63 16.85
N LYS A 56 -7.92 -2.61 17.58
CA LYS A 56 -8.23 -1.29 17.02
C LYS A 56 -6.99 -0.61 16.42
N ALA A 57 -5.83 -0.72 17.07
CA ALA A 57 -4.58 -0.16 16.55
C ALA A 57 -4.16 -0.85 15.24
N ARG A 58 -4.24 -2.19 15.16
CA ARG A 58 -3.95 -2.92 13.91
C ARG A 58 -4.91 -2.56 12.78
N LEU A 59 -6.21 -2.42 13.09
CA LEU A 59 -7.21 -2.00 12.11
C LEU A 59 -7.00 -0.55 11.66
N ALA A 60 -6.65 0.36 12.58
CA ALA A 60 -6.35 1.75 12.25
C ALA A 60 -5.10 1.86 11.37
N LEU A 61 -4.05 1.09 11.68
CA LEU A 61 -2.84 1.00 10.84
C LEU A 61 -3.14 0.40 9.48
N LEU A 62 -3.95 -0.67 9.41
CA LEU A 62 -4.34 -1.26 8.15
C LEU A 62 -5.15 -0.27 7.31
N ASN A 63 -6.15 0.38 7.91
CA ASN A 63 -6.99 1.37 7.24
C ASN A 63 -6.17 2.55 6.73
N GLU A 64 -5.24 3.05 7.54
CA GLU A 64 -4.32 4.11 7.13
C GLU A 64 -3.38 3.65 6.00
N SER A 65 -2.88 2.41 6.06
CA SER A 65 -2.04 1.85 4.98
C SER A 65 -2.81 1.68 3.67
N THR A 66 -4.06 1.22 3.74
CA THR A 66 -4.96 1.10 2.60
C THR A 66 -5.30 2.47 2.03
N ARG A 67 -5.57 3.46 2.90
CA ARG A 67 -5.85 4.83 2.48
C ARG A 67 -4.67 5.43 1.75
N ARG A 68 -3.46 5.34 2.30
CA ARG A 68 -2.24 5.82 1.62
C ARG A 68 -2.00 5.13 0.29
N GLY A 69 -2.24 3.82 0.21
CA GLY A 69 -2.13 3.08 -1.05
C GLY A 69 -3.15 3.55 -2.08
N PHE A 70 -4.40 3.80 -1.66
CA PHE A 70 -5.44 4.32 -2.54
C PHE A 70 -5.15 5.76 -2.99
N ASP A 71 -4.69 6.63 -2.09
CA ASP A 71 -4.30 8.00 -2.40
C ASP A 71 -3.14 8.02 -3.39
N PHE A 72 -2.14 7.13 -3.23
CA PHE A 72 -1.05 6.95 -4.19
C PHE A 72 -1.57 6.51 -5.57
N ILE A 73 -2.39 5.47 -5.63
CA ILE A 73 -2.98 4.97 -6.89
C ILE A 73 -3.78 6.08 -7.58
N THR A 74 -4.64 6.77 -6.84
CA THR A 74 -5.49 7.85 -7.37
C THR A 74 -4.65 9.04 -7.84
N GLY A 75 -3.58 9.39 -7.12
CA GLY A 75 -2.64 10.44 -7.50
C GLY A 75 -1.91 10.10 -8.81
N VAL A 76 -1.31 8.91 -8.89
CA VAL A 76 -0.57 8.47 -10.09
C VAL A 76 -1.49 8.38 -11.30
N THR A 77 -2.64 7.71 -11.17
CA THR A 77 -3.61 7.55 -12.27
C THR A 77 -4.21 8.89 -12.69
N GLY A 78 -4.52 9.78 -11.73
CA GLY A 78 -5.01 11.13 -11.99
C GLY A 78 -4.01 11.99 -12.76
N THR A 79 -2.73 11.98 -12.36
CA THR A 79 -1.67 12.69 -13.09
C THR A 79 -1.48 12.14 -14.50
N ALA A 80 -1.43 10.82 -14.66
CA ALA A 80 -1.28 10.20 -15.97
C ALA A 80 -2.46 10.52 -16.89
N TYR A 81 -3.69 10.49 -16.37
CA TYR A 81 -4.88 10.89 -17.12
C TYR A 81 -4.87 12.38 -17.48
N SER A 82 -4.44 13.25 -16.56
CA SER A 82 -4.31 14.70 -16.81
C SER A 82 -3.30 14.99 -17.93
N LEU A 83 -2.16 14.30 -17.95
CA LEU A 83 -1.18 14.37 -19.03
C LEU A 83 -1.76 13.85 -20.34
N ALA A 84 -2.36 12.66 -20.35
CA ALA A 84 -2.89 12.03 -21.55
C ALA A 84 -4.07 12.81 -22.18
N SER A 85 -4.81 13.57 -21.39
CA SER A 85 -5.89 14.44 -21.86
C SER A 85 -5.46 15.90 -22.13
N ASN A 86 -4.18 16.22 -21.93
CA ASN A 86 -3.66 17.56 -22.18
C ASN A 86 -3.61 17.85 -23.69
N ARG A 87 -4.44 18.80 -24.13
CA ARG A 87 -4.52 19.23 -25.54
C ARG A 87 -3.23 19.85 -26.05
N GLU A 88 -2.51 20.58 -25.21
CA GLU A 88 -1.22 21.17 -25.57
C GLU A 88 -0.21 20.07 -25.88
N LEU A 89 -0.10 19.08 -24.99
CA LEU A 89 0.76 17.92 -25.21
C LEU A 89 0.38 17.18 -26.51
N SER A 90 -0.90 16.89 -26.70
CA SER A 90 -1.39 16.24 -27.94
C SER A 90 -1.04 17.06 -29.19
N SER A 91 -1.16 18.39 -29.15
CA SER A 91 -0.83 19.25 -30.29
C SER A 91 0.67 19.29 -30.61
N LEU A 92 1.53 19.19 -29.59
CA LEU A 92 2.98 19.16 -29.76
C LEU A 92 3.47 17.83 -30.37
N LEU A 93 2.68 16.75 -30.21
CA LEU A 93 2.95 15.44 -30.81
C LEU A 93 2.49 15.33 -32.27
N GLU A 94 1.69 16.28 -32.77
CA GLU A 94 1.34 16.37 -34.20
C GLU A 94 2.52 16.95 -35.00
N THR A 95 3.48 16.09 -35.34
CA THR A 95 4.72 16.46 -36.06
C THR A 95 4.69 16.16 -37.56
N LYS A 96 3.58 15.61 -38.08
CA LYS A 96 3.44 15.27 -39.51
C LYS A 96 3.54 16.53 -40.36
N GLY A 97 4.53 16.57 -41.25
CA GLY A 97 4.75 17.69 -42.18
C GLY A 97 5.44 18.91 -41.56
N THR A 98 5.87 18.86 -40.30
CA THR A 98 6.63 19.95 -39.68
C THR A 98 8.12 19.85 -40.02
N GLY A 99 8.81 20.99 -40.14
CA GLY A 99 10.24 21.03 -40.39
C GLY A 99 11.06 20.55 -39.18
N ARG A 100 12.29 20.09 -39.39
CA ARG A 100 13.18 19.56 -38.33
C ARG A 100 13.37 20.55 -37.17
N LEU A 101 13.48 21.84 -37.46
CA LEU A 101 13.61 22.88 -36.44
C LEU A 101 12.36 22.98 -35.55
N THR A 102 11.17 22.89 -36.14
CA THR A 102 9.90 22.89 -35.43
C THR A 102 9.78 21.65 -34.52
N GLN A 103 10.20 20.48 -35.01
CA GLN A 103 10.21 19.25 -34.21
C GLN A 103 11.15 19.35 -33.00
N ILE A 104 12.33 19.97 -33.14
CA ILE A 104 13.23 20.26 -32.00
C ILE A 104 12.55 21.15 -30.97
N HIS A 105 11.86 22.21 -31.42
CA HIS A 105 11.13 23.10 -30.52
C HIS A 105 9.99 22.37 -29.81
N GLN A 106 9.17 21.62 -30.55
CA GLN A 106 8.07 20.82 -30.00
C GLN A 106 8.58 19.84 -28.95
N ARG A 107 9.68 19.13 -29.22
CA ARG A 107 10.30 18.19 -28.27
C ARG A 107 10.74 18.88 -26.97
N ARG A 108 11.31 20.09 -27.06
CA ARG A 108 11.69 20.88 -25.86
C ARG A 108 10.49 21.28 -25.03
N GLU A 109 9.41 21.74 -25.66
CA GLU A 109 8.18 22.09 -24.94
C GLU A 109 7.54 20.86 -24.29
N VAL A 110 7.54 19.71 -24.98
CA VAL A 110 7.09 18.44 -24.38
C VAL A 110 7.94 18.09 -23.16
N SER A 111 9.27 18.15 -23.25
CA SER A 111 10.15 17.87 -22.09
C SER A 111 9.83 18.78 -20.92
N LYS A 112 9.60 20.07 -21.17
CA LYS A 112 9.23 21.04 -20.14
C LYS A 112 7.91 20.70 -19.45
N ILE A 113 6.90 20.23 -20.20
CA ILE A 113 5.63 19.76 -19.63
C ILE A 113 5.88 18.55 -18.72
N LEU A 114 6.65 17.56 -19.17
CA LEU A 114 6.96 16.37 -18.39
C LEU A 114 7.74 16.71 -17.10
N ASP A 115 8.75 17.56 -17.20
CA ASP A 115 9.55 18.01 -16.07
C ASP A 115 8.70 18.79 -15.05
N HIS A 116 7.82 19.67 -15.55
CA HIS A 116 6.90 20.40 -14.68
C HIS A 116 5.94 19.46 -13.95
N THR A 117 5.39 18.46 -14.62
CA THR A 117 4.49 17.49 -13.99
C THR A 117 5.19 16.69 -12.89
N VAL A 118 6.45 16.31 -13.07
CA VAL A 118 7.24 15.60 -12.04
C VAL A 118 7.44 16.49 -10.81
N VAL A 119 7.72 17.79 -11.01
CA VAL A 119 7.92 18.72 -9.89
C VAL A 119 6.63 18.96 -9.09
N VAL A 120 5.47 18.98 -9.75
CA VAL A 120 4.18 19.25 -9.12
C VAL A 120 3.55 17.99 -8.52
N SER A 121 3.89 16.80 -9.03
CA SER A 121 3.27 15.55 -8.58
C SER A 121 4.01 14.96 -7.39
N GLU A 122 3.35 14.93 -6.23
CA GLU A 122 3.88 14.24 -5.05
C GLU A 122 3.89 12.72 -5.28
N GLY A 123 5.01 12.06 -4.95
CA GLY A 123 5.13 10.60 -5.01
C GLY A 123 5.45 10.01 -6.40
N ILE A 124 5.66 10.85 -7.43
CA ILE A 124 6.08 10.40 -8.76
C ILE A 124 7.57 10.71 -8.96
N THR A 125 8.38 9.66 -9.17
CA THR A 125 9.83 9.80 -9.35
C THR A 125 10.22 10.16 -10.79
N SER A 126 9.53 9.59 -11.78
CA SER A 126 9.73 9.89 -13.19
C SER A 126 8.43 9.85 -13.98
N VAL A 127 8.41 10.60 -15.08
CA VAL A 127 7.38 10.56 -16.12
C VAL A 127 8.12 10.46 -17.43
N GLU A 128 7.73 9.47 -18.24
CA GLU A 128 8.37 9.15 -19.51
C GLU A 128 7.33 9.12 -20.61
N LEU A 129 7.73 9.60 -21.80
CA LEU A 129 6.89 9.61 -22.98
C LEU A 129 7.49 8.71 -24.06
N TYR A 130 6.68 7.77 -24.55
CA TYR A 130 7.05 6.88 -25.64
C TYR A 130 6.33 7.31 -26.91
N THR A 131 7.06 7.80 -27.91
CA THR A 131 6.49 8.33 -29.15
C THR A 131 7.50 8.30 -30.30
N ASP A 132 7.01 8.02 -31.50
CA ASP A 132 7.82 8.07 -32.74
C ASP A 132 7.78 9.44 -33.43
N ALA A 133 7.05 10.40 -32.86
CA ALA A 133 6.86 11.74 -33.42
C ALA A 133 8.18 12.50 -33.65
N PHE A 134 9.25 12.14 -32.94
CA PHE A 134 10.54 12.85 -32.94
C PHE A 134 11.72 12.01 -33.46
N ASN A 135 11.49 10.83 -34.03
CA ASN A 135 12.57 9.92 -34.45
C ASN A 135 13.52 10.54 -35.51
N GLY A 136 13.06 11.54 -36.27
CA GLY A 136 13.87 12.26 -37.28
C GLY A 136 14.84 13.32 -36.73
N VAL A 137 14.82 13.54 -35.42
CA VAL A 137 15.61 14.56 -34.72
C VAL A 137 16.64 13.88 -33.81
N THR A 138 17.90 14.27 -33.94
CA THR A 138 18.97 13.79 -33.06
C THR A 138 18.79 14.32 -31.64
N VAL A 139 18.74 13.39 -30.68
CA VAL A 139 18.69 13.68 -29.25
C VAL A 139 19.99 14.37 -28.85
N THR A 140 19.88 15.61 -28.40
CA THR A 140 21.04 16.44 -28.01
C THR A 140 21.08 16.72 -26.50
N MET A 141 20.04 16.33 -25.78
CA MET A 141 19.91 16.51 -24.33
C MET A 141 19.32 15.23 -23.72
N ALA A 142 19.66 14.96 -22.46
CA ALA A 142 19.02 13.89 -21.69
C ALA A 142 17.57 14.31 -21.39
N ASP A 143 16.64 13.88 -22.24
CA ASP A 143 15.20 14.04 -22.02
C ASP A 143 14.54 12.67 -21.78
N ARG A 144 13.29 12.71 -21.32
CA ARG A 144 12.50 11.51 -20.95
C ARG A 144 11.57 11.07 -22.08
N ILE A 145 12.00 11.28 -23.33
CA ILE A 145 11.21 11.03 -24.53
C ILE A 145 11.91 9.94 -25.35
N TYR A 146 11.30 8.76 -25.38
CA TYR A 146 11.84 7.57 -26.03
C TYR A 146 10.99 7.17 -27.24
N SER A 147 11.57 6.42 -28.18
CA SER A 147 10.79 5.83 -29.28
C SER A 147 9.92 4.68 -28.75
N VAL A 148 8.80 4.40 -29.41
CA VAL A 148 7.93 3.27 -29.07
C VAL A 148 8.65 1.93 -29.20
N ASP A 149 9.64 1.84 -30.09
CA ASP A 149 10.44 0.63 -30.30
C ASP A 149 11.16 0.14 -29.02
N THR A 150 11.42 1.02 -28.04
CA THR A 150 12.09 0.64 -26.79
C THR A 150 11.21 -0.21 -25.86
N ILE A 151 9.89 -0.11 -25.99
CA ILE A 151 8.90 -0.80 -25.15
C ILE A 151 8.07 -1.83 -25.92
N ALA A 152 8.28 -1.94 -27.24
CA ALA A 152 7.55 -2.87 -28.10
C ALA A 152 7.66 -4.34 -27.64
N GLY A 153 8.75 -4.71 -26.98
CA GLY A 153 8.96 -6.06 -26.41
C GLY A 153 8.36 -6.29 -25.02
N ASP A 154 7.86 -5.24 -24.36
CA ASP A 154 7.39 -5.34 -22.99
C ASP A 154 5.94 -5.82 -22.91
N SER A 155 5.65 -6.74 -21.99
CA SER A 155 4.31 -7.36 -21.85
C SER A 155 3.21 -6.36 -21.48
N TRP A 156 3.56 -5.31 -20.71
CA TRP A 156 2.61 -4.26 -20.34
C TRP A 156 2.26 -3.36 -21.51
N PHE A 157 3.14 -3.22 -22.51
CA PHE A 157 2.86 -2.43 -23.71
C PHE A 157 1.82 -3.14 -24.59
N ALA A 158 1.97 -4.46 -24.78
CA ALA A 158 0.95 -5.26 -25.48
C ALA A 158 -0.44 -5.17 -24.79
N ALA A 159 -0.48 -5.05 -23.46
CA ALA A 159 -1.73 -4.85 -22.73
C ALA A 159 -2.43 -3.52 -23.07
N LEU A 160 -1.68 -2.48 -23.48
CA LEU A 160 -2.23 -1.18 -23.88
C LEU A 160 -2.91 -1.21 -25.26
N GLU A 161 -2.74 -2.26 -26.05
CA GLU A 161 -3.51 -2.44 -27.28
C GLU A 161 -4.99 -2.72 -26.97
N HIS A 162 -5.24 -3.42 -25.87
CA HIS A 162 -6.58 -3.84 -25.44
C HIS A 162 -7.16 -2.99 -24.30
N ALA A 163 -6.35 -2.18 -23.62
CA ALA A 163 -6.75 -1.32 -22.53
C ALA A 163 -6.17 0.09 -22.69
N ASP A 164 -6.91 1.11 -22.26
CA ASP A 164 -6.40 2.50 -22.30
C ASP A 164 -5.25 2.75 -21.31
N ALA A 165 -5.08 1.85 -20.34
CA ALA A 165 -4.03 1.94 -19.33
C ALA A 165 -3.59 0.57 -18.80
N ALA A 166 -2.36 0.50 -18.32
CA ALA A 166 -1.77 -0.70 -17.72
C ALA A 166 -0.80 -0.32 -16.60
N TRP A 167 -0.77 -1.15 -15.55
CA TRP A 167 0.29 -1.06 -14.55
C TRP A 167 1.56 -1.71 -15.09
N VAL A 168 2.66 -0.97 -15.03
CA VAL A 168 3.98 -1.47 -15.38
C VAL A 168 4.51 -2.25 -14.17
N PRO A 169 4.84 -3.54 -14.34
CA PRO A 169 5.31 -4.38 -13.25
C PRO A 169 6.62 -3.83 -12.67
N LEU A 170 6.90 -4.23 -11.43
CA LEU A 170 8.09 -3.82 -10.69
C LEU A 170 9.35 -4.04 -11.53
N ARG A 171 10.01 -2.97 -11.95
CA ARG A 171 11.34 -3.05 -12.57
C ARG A 171 12.36 -2.71 -11.51
N GLU A 172 13.31 -3.62 -11.32
CA GLU A 172 14.54 -3.31 -10.61
C GLU A 172 15.42 -2.51 -11.56
N ASN A 173 15.67 -1.25 -11.23
CA ASN A 173 16.68 -0.47 -11.92
C ASN A 173 18.07 -1.09 -11.65
N GLU A 174 19.06 -0.87 -12.52
CA GLU A 174 20.46 -1.29 -12.34
C GLU A 174 21.05 -0.84 -11.00
N SER A 175 20.47 0.21 -10.41
CA SER A 175 20.76 0.75 -9.07
C SER A 175 20.14 -0.02 -7.89
N GLY A 176 19.42 -1.13 -8.13
CA GLY A 176 18.74 -1.93 -7.10
C GLY A 176 17.46 -1.29 -6.53
N GLN A 177 16.92 -0.28 -7.21
CA GLN A 177 15.66 0.37 -6.81
C GLN A 177 14.49 -0.28 -7.54
N SER A 178 13.50 -0.74 -6.76
CA SER A 178 12.27 -1.31 -7.28
C SER A 178 11.24 -0.21 -7.59
N LEU A 179 10.87 -0.05 -8.86
CA LEU A 179 9.93 0.97 -9.32
C LEU A 179 8.66 0.32 -9.89
N ILE A 180 7.49 0.81 -9.47
CA ILE A 180 6.20 0.50 -10.09
C ILE A 180 5.81 1.68 -10.97
N GLY A 181 5.30 1.40 -12.17
CA GLY A 181 4.86 2.43 -13.12
C GLY A 181 3.40 2.28 -13.48
N TYR A 182 2.84 3.35 -14.05
CA TYR A 182 1.51 3.35 -14.66
C TYR A 182 1.64 3.91 -16.06
N ALA A 183 1.22 3.13 -17.04
CA ALA A 183 1.22 3.52 -18.44
C ALA A 183 -0.21 3.88 -18.86
N GLN A 184 -0.37 5.03 -19.49
CA GLN A 184 -1.62 5.52 -20.03
C GLN A 184 -1.42 5.84 -21.50
N ARG A 185 -2.29 5.30 -22.36
CA ARG A 185 -2.31 5.69 -23.77
C ARG A 185 -2.82 7.12 -23.90
N ILE A 186 -2.10 7.96 -24.64
CA ILE A 186 -2.57 9.31 -24.99
C ILE A 186 -3.73 9.15 -25.98
N PHE A 187 -4.87 9.76 -25.66
CA PHE A 187 -6.06 9.67 -26.50
C PHE A 187 -5.81 10.39 -27.83
N ASP A 188 -5.76 9.64 -28.91
CA ASP A 188 -5.90 10.21 -30.25
C ASP A 188 -7.40 10.44 -30.52
N SER A 189 -7.83 11.70 -30.59
CA SER A 189 -9.20 12.04 -31.00
C SER A 189 -9.45 11.78 -32.50
N ARG A 190 -8.48 11.25 -33.24
CA ARG A 190 -8.65 10.81 -34.63
C ARG A 190 -8.50 9.31 -34.78
N VAL A 191 -9.53 8.59 -34.34
CA VAL A 191 -9.95 7.38 -35.07
C VAL A 191 -10.40 7.82 -36.46
N VAL A 192 -9.48 7.84 -37.42
CA VAL A 192 -9.84 7.82 -38.84
C VAL A 192 -9.41 6.46 -39.36
N ARG A 193 -10.43 5.62 -39.56
CA ARG A 193 -10.39 4.43 -40.42
C ARG A 193 -9.89 4.79 -41.82
#